data_AF-A0A8T3XCH8-F1
#
_entry.id   AF-A0A8T3XCH8-F1
#
_cell.length_a   1.000
_cell.length_b   1.000
_cell.length_c   1.000
_cell.angle_alpha   90.00
_cell.angle_beta   90.00
_cell.angle_gamma   90.00
#
_symmetry.space_group_name_H-M   'P 1'
#
loop_
_entity.id
_entity.type
_entity.pdbx_description
1 polymer ?
#
loop_
_entity_poly.entity_id
_entity_poly.type
_entity_poly.pdbx_seq_one_letter_code
_entity_poly.pdbx_strand_id
1 'polypeptide(L)' 'ETCKTCKKKFDSGIWIAPHFADEGVLLFCSEECKRKYLKKKLNRIKAQYPKYYDRLNGGKIKSIFDEVL' A
#
# COMPACT_ATOMS: atom_id res chain seq x y z
N GLU A 1 -1.78 -13.75 12.44
CA GLU A 1 -2.28 -12.45 11.92
C GLU A 1 -3.14 -12.64 10.67
N THR A 2 -3.79 -11.60 10.12
CA THR A 2 -4.68 -11.73 8.95
C THR A 2 -4.26 -10.80 7.82
N CYS A 3 -4.08 -11.35 6.61
CA CYS A 3 -3.62 -10.59 5.46
C CYS A 3 -4.66 -9.55 5.03
N LYS A 4 -4.26 -8.29 4.88
CA LYS A 4 -5.15 -7.20 4.46
C LYS A 4 -5.77 -7.45 3.08
N THR A 5 -4.99 -8.07 2.18
CA THR A 5 -5.36 -8.33 0.77
C THR A 5 -6.25 -9.54 0.58
N CYS A 6 -5.79 -10.73 1.03
CA CYS A 6 -6.47 -11.99 0.76
C CYS A 6 -7.30 -12.52 1.94
N LYS A 7 -7.27 -11.83 3.09
CA LYS A 7 -8.00 -12.18 4.32
C LYS A 7 -7.66 -13.56 4.93
N LYS A 8 -6.63 -14.23 4.44
CA LYS A 8 -6.13 -15.48 5.02
C LYS A 8 -5.34 -15.20 6.30
N LYS A 9 -5.45 -16.13 7.26
CA LYS A 9 -4.57 -16.17 8.43
C LYS A 9 -3.16 -16.58 7.99
N PHE A 10 -2.16 -16.02 8.64
CA PHE A 10 -0.75 -16.35 8.42
C PHE A 10 0.03 -16.22 9.74
N ASP A 11 1.09 -17.01 9.87
CA ASP A 11 1.95 -17.04 11.06
C ASP A 11 3.16 -16.11 10.95
N SER A 12 3.64 -15.87 9.73
CA SER A 12 4.70 -14.91 9.42
C SER A 12 4.37 -14.12 8.16
N GLY A 13 4.63 -12.82 8.16
CA GLY A 13 4.28 -11.97 7.03
C GLY A 13 5.04 -10.66 7.01
N ILE A 14 4.63 -9.79 6.09
CA ILE A 14 5.24 -8.50 5.82
C ILE A 14 4.40 -7.42 6.48
N TRP A 15 5.09 -6.56 7.23
CA TRP A 15 4.53 -5.47 7.98
C TRP A 15 4.93 -4.18 7.29
N ILE A 16 3.96 -3.32 7.03
CA ILE A 16 4.21 -2.04 6.38
C ILE A 16 3.60 -0.94 7.23
N ALA A 17 4.38 0.10 7.45
CA ALA A 17 3.88 1.31 8.05
C ALA A 17 2.70 1.86 7.22
N PRO A 18 1.65 2.34 7.88
CA PRO A 18 0.56 3.02 7.21
C PRO A 18 1.07 4.28 6.50
N HIS A 19 0.40 4.65 5.41
CA HIS A 19 0.76 5.83 4.63
C HIS A 19 0.09 7.09 5.17
N PHE A 20 -1.13 6.94 5.69
CA PHE A 20 -1.88 8.01 6.35
C PHE A 20 -1.97 7.75 7.85
N ALA A 21 -2.00 8.82 8.66
CA ALA A 21 -1.99 8.72 10.12
C ALA A 21 -3.25 8.06 10.71
N ASP A 22 -4.36 8.05 9.95
CA ASP A 22 -5.62 7.38 10.32
C ASP A 22 -5.61 5.88 10.02
N GLU A 23 -4.60 5.38 9.30
CA GLU A 23 -4.49 3.96 8.98
C GLU A 23 -3.69 3.21 10.05
N GLY A 24 -4.18 2.03 10.43
CA GLY A 24 -3.39 1.08 11.22
C GLY A 24 -2.31 0.40 10.37
N VAL A 25 -1.37 -0.25 11.06
CA VAL A 25 -0.32 -1.09 10.45
C VAL A 25 -0.92 -2.09 9.46
N LEU A 26 -0.28 -2.21 8.29
CA LEU A 26 -0.74 -3.08 7.22
C LEU A 26 0.04 -4.38 7.20
N LEU A 27 -0.70 -5.48 7.18
CA LEU A 27 -0.18 -6.84 7.34
C LEU A 27 -0.46 -7.68 6.09
N PHE A 28 0.56 -8.34 5.56
CA PHE A 28 0.46 -9.13 4.32
C PHE A 28 1.11 -10.49 4.48
N CYS A 29 0.45 -11.55 3.99
CA CYS A 29 1.01 -12.90 4.00
C CYS A 29 2.08 -13.13 2.93
N SER A 30 2.23 -12.23 1.95
CA SER A 30 3.20 -12.36 0.86
C SER A 30 3.47 -11.03 0.17
N GLU A 31 4.63 -10.93 -0.48
CA GLU A 31 5.02 -9.80 -1.34
C GLU A 31 3.98 -9.52 -2.44
N GLU A 32 3.42 -10.59 -3.02
CA GLU A 32 2.37 -10.48 -4.01
C GLU A 32 1.10 -9.81 -3.43
N CYS A 33 0.70 -10.18 -2.21
CA CYS A 33 -0.43 -9.56 -1.53
C CYS A 33 -0.17 -8.09 -1.22
N LYS A 34 1.05 -7.75 -0.79
CA LYS A 34 1.50 -6.36 -0.59
C LYS A 34 1.36 -5.57 -1.88
N ARG A 35 2.00 -6.01 -2.98
CA ARG A 35 1.97 -5.31 -4.28
C ARG A 35 0.56 -5.14 -4.83
N LYS A 36 -0.27 -6.19 -4.76
CA LYS A 36 -1.69 -6.11 -5.18
C LYS A 36 -2.46 -5.05 -4.40
N TYR A 37 -2.24 -4.94 -3.09
CA TYR A 37 -2.89 -3.93 -2.28
C TYR A 37 -2.39 -2.52 -2.60
N LEU A 38 -1.07 -2.34 -2.67
CA LEU A 38 -0.46 -1.05 -2.99
C LEU A 38 -0.93 -0.55 -4.35
N LYS A 39 -0.98 -1.41 -5.37
CA LYS A 39 -1.50 -1.05 -6.71
C LYS A 39 -2.96 -0.63 -6.67
N LYS A 40 -3.82 -1.37 -5.95
CA LYS A 40 -5.24 -0.98 -5.79
C LYS A 40 -5.37 0.36 -5.05
N LYS A 41 -4.56 0.59 -4.03
CA LYS A 41 -4.59 1.83 -3.25
C LYS A 41 -4.06 3.01 -4.07
N LEU A 42 -2.98 2.83 -4.82
CA LEU A 42 -2.45 3.83 -5.74
C LEU A 42 -3.49 4.22 -6.79
N ASN A 43 -4.20 3.25 -7.37
CA ASN A 43 -5.30 3.53 -8.31
C ASN A 43 -6.44 4.33 -7.65
N ARG A 44 -6.77 4.05 -6.39
CA ARG A 44 -7.77 4.84 -5.64
C ARG A 44 -7.28 6.26 -5.37
N ILE A 45 -6.02 6.43 -4.99
CA ILE A 45 -5.38 7.73 -4.80
C ILE A 45 -5.39 8.51 -6.11
N LYS A 46 -5.07 7.88 -7.25
CA LYS A 46 -5.15 8.51 -8.58
C LYS A 46 -6.55 9.04 -8.89
N ALA A 47 -7.58 8.27 -8.55
CA ALA A 47 -8.97 8.64 -8.83
C ALA A 47 -9.51 9.70 -7.85
N GLN A 48 -9.21 9.58 -6.55
CA GLN A 48 -9.79 10.44 -5.50
C GLN A 48 -8.94 11.67 -5.17
N TYR A 49 -7.61 11.56 -5.34
CA TYR A 49 -6.62 12.57 -4.97
C TYR A 49 -5.56 12.74 -6.08
N PRO A 50 -5.96 13.16 -7.30
CA PRO A 50 -5.06 13.25 -8.46
C PRO A 50 -3.84 14.14 -8.19
N LYS A 51 -4.02 15.29 -7.53
CA LYS A 51 -2.90 16.17 -7.13
C LYS A 51 -1.88 15.50 -6.21
N TYR A 52 -2.33 14.57 -5.37
CA TYR A 52 -1.44 13.80 -4.50
C TYR A 52 -0.71 12.71 -5.29
N TYR A 53 -1.42 12.04 -6.19
CA TYR A 53 -0.82 11.08 -7.12
C TYR A 53 0.28 11.71 -7.98
N ASP A 54 0.08 12.93 -8.49
CA ASP A 54 1.12 13.64 -9.26
C ASP A 54 2.37 13.95 -8.43
N ARG A 55 2.21 14.23 -7.13
CA ARG A 55 3.35 14.41 -6.21
C ARG A 55 4.11 13.13 -5.95
N LEU A 56 3.40 11.99 -5.87
CA LEU A 56 4.00 10.67 -5.75
C LEU A 56 4.78 10.30 -7.03
N ASN A 57 4.15 10.47 -8.20
CA ASN A 57 4.73 10.11 -9.49
C ASN A 57 5.85 11.08 -9.94
N GLY A 58 5.81 12.34 -9.49
CA GLY A 58 6.81 13.36 -9.78
C GLY A 58 8.14 13.20 -9.03
N GLY A 59 8.36 12.10 -8.31
CA GLY A 59 9.65 11.74 -7.70
C GLY A 59 10.12 12.62 -6.54
N LYS A 60 9.25 13.46 -5.97
CA LYS A 60 9.63 14.39 -4.90
C LYS A 60 9.57 13.78 -3.49
N ILE A 61 8.98 12.60 -3.32
CA ILE A 61 8.79 11.95 -2.02
C ILE A 61 9.00 10.44 -2.19
N LYS A 62 9.96 9.84 -1.47
CA LYS A 62 10.06 8.38 -1.33
C LYS A 62 8.79 7.87 -0.66
N SER A 63 8.09 6.97 -1.32
CA SER A 63 6.78 6.47 -0.92
C SER A 63 6.76 4.95 -0.94
N ILE A 64 5.90 4.35 -0.10
CA ILE A 64 5.65 2.90 -0.14
C ILE A 64 5.07 2.45 -1.48
N PHE A 65 4.61 3.38 -2.31
CA PHE A 65 4.10 3.12 -3.66
C PHE A 65 5.19 3.05 -4.73
N ASP A 66 6.46 3.40 -4.45
CA ASP A 66 7.55 3.35 -5.43
C ASP A 66 7.74 1.94 -6.02
N GLU A 67 7.42 0.88 -5.28
CA GLU A 67 7.48 -0.51 -5.79
C GLU A 67 6.40 -0.86 -6.82
N VAL A 68 5.37 -0.01 -6.97
CA VAL A 68 4.19 -0.26 -7.82
C VAL A 68 3.78 0.92 -8.71
N LEU A 69 4.54 2.03 -8.65
CA LEU A 69 4.50 3.16 -9.59
C LEU A 69 5.20 2.77 -10.89
#